data_AF-A0A6B2GEY1-F1
#
_entry.id   AF-A0A6B2GEY1-F1
#
_cell.length_a   1.000
_cell.length_b   1.000
_cell.length_c   1.000
_cell.angle_alpha   90.00
_cell.angle_beta   90.00
_cell.angle_gamma   90.00
#
_symmetry.space_group_name_H-M   'P 1'
#
loop_
_entity.id
_entity.type
_entity.pdbx_description
1 polymer ?
#
loop_
_entity_poly.entity_id
_entity_poly.type
_entity_poly.pdbx_seq_one_letter_code
_entity_poly.pdbx_strand_id
1 'polypeptide(L)'
;MEEVLIPLIVFSSIFGVFYVFLTTRNKERLSMIEKGADASMFLTKKQDKGYTLKFGMLAVGVAIGLLVGSIIAETTTLPEQIAYVSMTFLFGGAFLIGNHYIELNKK
;
A
#
# COMPACT_ATOMS: atom_id res chain seq x y z
N MET A 1 17.90 25.24 -19.68
CA MET A 1 18.54 23.90 -19.84
C MET A 1 18.73 23.20 -18.50
N GLU A 2 19.13 23.90 -17.43
CA GLU A 2 19.32 23.29 -16.10
C GLU A 2 18.03 22.83 -15.41
N GLU A 3 16.90 23.52 -15.62
CA GLU A 3 15.61 23.17 -15.01
C GLU A 3 15.04 21.81 -15.47
N VAL A 4 15.43 21.33 -16.65
CA VAL A 4 15.00 20.02 -17.19
C VAL A 4 15.91 18.89 -16.69
N LEU A 5 17.12 19.21 -16.25
CA LEU A 5 18.11 18.22 -15.80
C LEU A 5 17.71 17.59 -14.46
N ILE A 6 17.17 18.40 -13.54
CA ILE A 6 16.73 17.96 -12.22
C ILE A 6 15.64 16.88 -12.30
N PRO A 7 14.50 17.08 -12.99
CA PRO A 7 13.48 16.04 -13.10
C PRO A 7 14.03 14.81 -13.83
N LEU A 8 14.87 14.97 -14.86
CA LEU A 8 15.43 13.85 -15.60
C LEU A 8 16.29 12.94 -14.71
N ILE A 9 17.13 13.50 -13.85
CA ILE A 9 17.94 12.73 -12.90
C ILE A 9 17.05 12.03 -11.87
N VAL A 10 16.04 12.73 -11.32
CA VAL A 10 15.12 12.15 -10.35
C VAL A 10 14.35 10.97 -10.97
N PHE A 11 13.75 11.13 -12.14
CA PHE A 11 13.04 10.04 -12.81
C PHE A 11 13.97 8.90 -13.22
N SER A 12 15.17 9.19 -13.70
CA SER A 12 16.15 8.17 -14.08
C SER A 12 16.66 7.38 -12.89
N SER A 13 16.85 8.01 -11.73
CA SER A 13 17.28 7.31 -10.51
C SER A 13 16.19 6.37 -9.98
N ILE A 14 14.93 6.83 -9.93
CA ILE A 14 13.78 6.00 -9.55
C ILE A 14 13.66 4.82 -10.51
N PHE A 15 13.69 5.08 -11.82
CA PHE A 15 13.65 4.03 -12.84
C PHE A 15 14.80 3.03 -12.68
N GLY A 16 16.03 3.51 -12.45
CA GLY A 16 17.21 2.67 -12.25
C GLY A 16 17.06 1.72 -11.06
N VAL A 17 16.56 2.20 -9.92
CA VAL A 17 16.31 1.37 -8.72
C VAL A 17 15.27 0.30 -9.02
N PHE A 18 14.14 0.66 -9.65
CA PHE A 18 13.11 -0.31 -10.01
C PHE A 18 13.60 -1.32 -11.05
N TYR A 19 14.35 -0.88 -12.06
CA TYR A 19 14.92 -1.73 -13.09
C TYR A 19 15.87 -2.77 -12.48
N VAL A 20 16.79 -2.36 -11.61
CA VAL A 20 17.71 -3.27 -10.92
C VAL A 20 16.91 -4.23 -10.03
N PHE A 21 15.96 -3.74 -9.23
CA PHE A 21 15.15 -4.59 -8.36
C PHE A 21 14.39 -5.69 -9.13
N LEU A 22 13.74 -5.33 -10.24
CA LEU A 22 13.02 -6.29 -11.09
C LEU A 22 13.99 -7.25 -11.79
N THR A 23 15.12 -6.75 -12.28
CA THR A 23 16.12 -7.56 -12.98
C THR A 23 16.81 -8.56 -12.06
N THR A 24 17.15 -8.15 -10.83
CA THR A 24 17.73 -9.03 -9.80
C THR A 24 16.82 -10.21 -9.50
N ARG A 25 15.51 -9.96 -9.31
CA ARG A 25 14.54 -11.04 -9.06
C ARG A 25 14.39 -12.00 -10.24
N ASN A 26 14.48 -11.50 -11.48
CA ASN A 26 14.41 -12.36 -12.66
C ASN A 26 15.66 -13.24 -12.79
N LYS A 27 16.83 -12.72 -12.46
CA LYS A 27 18.10 -13.46 -12.47
C LYS A 27 18.16 -14.53 -11.37
N GLU A 28 17.68 -14.23 -10.16
CA GLU A 28 17.56 -15.21 -9.08
C GLU A 28 16.68 -16.40 -9.46
N ARG A 29 15.54 -16.13 -10.12
CA ARG A 29 14.60 -17.15 -10.61
C ARG A 29 15.20 -18.03 -11.69
N LEU A 30 15.94 -17.45 -12.62
CA LEU A 30 16.61 -18.19 -13.70
C LEU A 30 17.70 -19.10 -13.14
N SER A 31 18.52 -18.60 -12.20
CA SER A 31 19.56 -19.42 -11.56
C SER A 31 18.99 -20.59 -10.75
N MET A 32 17.82 -20.42 -10.13
CA MET A 32 17.13 -21.52 -9.44
C MET A 32 16.62 -22.60 -10.41
N ILE A 33 16.13 -22.21 -11.59
CA ILE A 33 15.71 -23.16 -12.65
C ILE A 33 16.93 -23.94 -13.19
N GLU A 34 18.03 -23.24 -13.49
CA GLU A 34 19.26 -23.84 -14.02
C GLU A 34 19.96 -24.78 -13.02
N LYS A 35 19.79 -24.53 -11.71
CA LYS A 35 20.31 -25.41 -10.64
C LYS A 35 19.39 -26.58 -10.30
N GLY A 36 18.30 -26.77 -11.05
CA GLY A 36 17.36 -27.88 -10.86
C GLY A 36 16.48 -27.75 -9.61
N ALA A 37 16.25 -26.53 -9.11
CA ALA A 37 15.30 -26.32 -8.02
C ALA A 37 13.88 -26.69 -8.48
N ASP A 38 13.23 -27.55 -7.71
CA ASP A 38 11.91 -28.10 -8.01
C ASP A 38 10.88 -26.98 -8.27
N ALA A 39 10.18 -27.07 -9.42
CA ALA A 39 9.18 -26.09 -9.87
C ALA A 39 8.01 -25.95 -8.88
N SER A 40 7.84 -26.92 -7.97
CA SER A 40 6.91 -26.87 -6.85
C SER A 40 7.15 -25.67 -5.91
N MET A 41 8.40 -25.18 -5.80
CA MET A 41 8.76 -24.04 -4.95
C MET A 41 8.29 -22.69 -5.54
N PHE A 42 8.07 -22.61 -6.86
CA PHE A 42 7.51 -21.42 -7.52
C PHE A 42 5.98 -21.36 -7.49
N LEU A 43 5.31 -22.52 -7.38
CA LEU A 43 3.85 -22.63 -7.30
C LEU A 43 3.28 -22.24 -5.93
N THR A 44 4.14 -22.15 -4.90
CA THR A 44 3.77 -21.69 -3.54
C THR A 44 3.72 -20.16 -3.43
N LYS A 45 3.71 -19.41 -4.53
CA LYS A 45 3.35 -18.00 -4.45
C LYS A 45 1.83 -17.87 -4.40
N LYS A 46 1.24 -18.32 -3.30
CA LYS A 46 -0.13 -18.00 -2.88
C LYS A 46 -0.17 -16.47 -2.86
N GLN A 47 -0.63 -15.89 -3.96
CA GLN A 47 -0.72 -14.46 -4.15
C GLN A 47 -1.39 -13.91 -2.89
N ASP A 48 -0.74 -12.97 -2.19
CA ASP A 48 -1.25 -12.39 -0.95
C ASP A 48 -2.60 -11.74 -1.22
N LYS A 49 -3.68 -12.53 -1.15
CA LYS A 49 -5.07 -12.10 -1.39
C LYS A 49 -5.55 -11.09 -0.34
N GLY A 50 -4.74 -10.84 0.69
CA GLY A 50 -5.00 -9.86 1.74
C GLY A 50 -4.84 -8.41 1.28
N TYR A 51 -4.01 -8.10 0.28
CA TYR A 51 -3.75 -6.70 -0.08
C TYR A 51 -4.98 -5.99 -0.66
N THR A 52 -5.75 -6.64 -1.55
CA THR A 52 -6.96 -6.04 -2.12
C THR A 52 -7.98 -5.70 -1.02
N LEU A 53 -8.15 -6.58 -0.04
CA LEU A 53 -9.08 -6.33 1.07
C LEU A 53 -8.57 -5.24 2.02
N LYS A 54 -7.25 -5.20 2.29
CA LYS A 54 -6.62 -4.15 3.11
C LYS A 54 -6.81 -2.77 2.51
N PHE A 55 -6.50 -2.62 1.22
CA PHE A 55 -6.67 -1.34 0.51
C PHE A 55 -8.15 -0.95 0.40
N GLY A 56 -9.05 -1.92 0.17
CA GLY A 56 -10.48 -1.66 0.15
C GLY A 56 -11.03 -1.17 1.49
N MET A 57 -10.68 -1.83 2.60
CA MET A 57 -11.11 -1.41 3.93
C MET A 57 -10.52 -0.06 4.35
N LEU A 58 -9.25 0.22 4.00
CA LEU A 58 -8.66 1.54 4.21
C LEU A 58 -9.44 2.63 3.46
N ALA A 59 -9.74 2.41 2.18
CA ALA A 59 -10.47 3.38 1.36
C ALA A 59 -11.87 3.69 1.93
N VAL A 60 -12.58 2.65 2.41
CA VAL A 60 -13.88 2.81 3.09
C VAL A 60 -13.73 3.59 4.39
N GLY A 61 -12.74 3.25 5.23
CA GLY A 61 -12.48 3.96 6.47
C GLY A 61 -12.13 5.45 6.27
N VAL A 62 -11.35 5.77 5.23
CA VAL A 62 -11.05 7.15 4.84
C VAL A 62 -12.31 7.89 4.39
N ALA A 63 -13.16 7.28 3.56
CA ALA A 63 -14.40 7.90 3.10
C ALA A 63 -15.36 8.19 4.26
N ILE A 64 -15.55 7.22 5.16
CA ILE A 64 -16.38 7.40 6.36
C ILE A 64 -15.78 8.46 7.29
N GLY A 65 -14.46 8.42 7.51
CA GLY A 65 -13.76 9.39 8.34
C GLY A 65 -13.87 10.82 7.82
N LEU A 66 -13.86 11.02 6.49
CA LEU A 66 -14.07 12.33 5.89
C LEU A 66 -15.50 12.85 6.11
N LEU A 67 -16.51 11.99 5.90
CA LEU A 67 -17.91 12.35 6.11
C LEU A 67 -18.18 12.73 7.56
N VAL A 68 -17.71 11.90 8.50
CA VAL A 68 -17.88 12.16 9.94
C VAL A 68 -17.05 13.39 10.36
N GLY A 69 -15.84 13.54 9.83
CA GLY A 69 -15.00 14.72 10.04
C GLY A 69 -15.68 16.01 9.61
N SER A 70 -16.39 16.01 8.47
CA SER A 70 -17.13 17.17 7.97
C SER A 70 -18.29 17.54 8.89
N ILE A 71 -19.04 16.54 9.36
CA ILE A 71 -20.15 16.77 10.29
C ILE A 71 -19.63 17.36 11.61
N ILE A 72 -18.51 16.83 12.13
CA ILE A 72 -17.91 17.32 13.38
C ILE A 72 -17.34 18.74 13.22
N ALA A 73 -16.71 19.04 12.08
CA ALA A 73 -16.18 20.36 11.79
C ALA A 73 -17.29 21.44 11.71
N GLU A 74 -18.47 21.10 11.17
CA GLU A 74 -19.59 22.05 11.09
C GLU A 74 -20.38 22.17 12.40
N THR A 75 -20.44 21.10 13.20
CA THR A 75 -21.26 21.07 14.43
C THR A 75 -20.50 21.47 15.69
N THR A 76 -19.18 21.38 15.69
CA THR A 76 -18.34 21.63 16.87
C THR A 76 -17.37 22.78 16.63
N THR A 77 -16.88 23.43 17.69
CA THR A 77 -15.85 24.47 17.62
C THR A 77 -14.43 23.92 17.35
N LEU A 78 -14.31 22.67 16.89
CA LEU A 78 -13.00 22.09 16.58
C LEU A 78 -12.43 22.72 15.30
N PRO A 79 -11.10 22.94 15.24
CA PRO A 79 -10.46 23.33 14.00
C PRO A 79 -10.69 22.30 12.91
N GLU A 80 -11.09 22.78 11.74
CA GLU A 80 -11.44 21.98 10.58
C GLU A 80 -10.35 20.95 10.22
N GLN A 81 -9.08 21.37 10.23
CA GLN A 81 -7.96 20.49 9.92
C GLN A 81 -7.83 19.35 10.93
N ILE A 82 -8.08 19.62 12.21
CA ILE A 82 -7.99 18.61 13.26
C ILE A 82 -9.15 17.63 13.15
N ALA A 83 -10.37 18.12 12.88
CA ALA A 83 -11.55 17.27 12.70
C ALA A 83 -11.37 16.29 11.52
N TYR A 84 -10.92 16.78 10.36
CA TYR A 84 -10.69 15.91 9.20
C TYR A 84 -9.55 14.93 9.39
N VAL A 85 -8.39 15.39 9.87
CA VAL A 85 -7.21 14.53 10.04
C VAL A 85 -7.48 13.47 11.11
N SER A 86 -8.05 13.85 12.25
CA SER A 86 -8.33 12.92 13.35
C SER A 86 -9.34 11.84 12.94
N MET A 87 -10.45 12.22 12.32
CA MET A 87 -11.48 11.25 11.92
C MET A 87 -11.01 10.34 10.79
N THR A 88 -10.25 10.86 9.83
CA THR A 88 -9.68 10.03 8.75
C THR A 88 -8.73 8.96 9.29
N PHE A 89 -7.82 9.33 10.20
CA PHE A 89 -6.91 8.36 10.81
C PHE A 89 -7.63 7.40 11.77
N LEU A 90 -8.63 7.88 12.50
CA LEU A 90 -9.41 7.06 13.42
C LEU A 90 -10.21 5.99 12.68
N PHE A 91 -11.02 6.37 11.68
CA PHE A 91 -11.83 5.42 10.93
C PHE A 91 -11.00 4.59 9.95
N GLY A 92 -10.01 5.19 9.27
CA GLY A 92 -9.06 4.46 8.44
C GLY A 92 -8.27 3.40 9.22
N GLY A 93 -7.79 3.76 10.42
CA GLY A 93 -7.09 2.85 11.32
C GLY A 93 -8.00 1.76 11.88
N ALA A 94 -9.21 2.09 12.31
CA ALA A 94 -10.18 1.13 12.83
C ALA A 94 -10.55 0.05 11.80
N PHE A 95 -10.76 0.45 10.54
CA PHE A 95 -11.05 -0.48 9.45
C PHE A 95 -9.86 -1.39 9.13
N LEU A 96 -8.63 -0.88 9.17
CA LEU A 96 -7.44 -1.72 9.02
C LEU A 96 -7.25 -2.71 10.18
N ILE A 97 -7.52 -2.30 11.41
CA ILE A 97 -7.52 -3.20 12.58
C ILE A 97 -8.59 -4.28 12.39
N GLY A 98 -9.80 -3.91 11.98
CA GLY A 98 -10.86 -4.85 11.64
C GLY A 98 -10.47 -5.84 10.54
N ASN A 99 -9.75 -5.37 9.52
CA ASN A 99 -9.19 -6.24 8.48
C ASN A 99 -8.27 -7.31 9.05
N HIS A 100 -7.40 -6.94 9.99
CA HIS A 100 -6.47 -7.88 10.62
C HIS A 100 -7.22 -9.00 11.36
N TYR A 101 -8.29 -8.68 12.09
CA TYR A 101 -9.13 -9.69 12.75
C TYR A 101 -9.82 -10.63 11.76
N ILE A 102 -10.29 -10.12 10.62
CA ILE A 102 -10.89 -10.95 9.56
C ILE A 102 -9.84 -11.87 8.92
N GLU A 103 -8.61 -11.38 8.76
CA GLU A 103 -7.50 -12.16 8.21
C GLU A 103 -7.04 -13.27 9.17
N LEU A 104 -7.05 -13.02 10.49
CA LEU A 104 -6.73 -14.02 11.51
C LEU A 104 -7.76 -15.16 11.55
N ASN A 105 -9.05 -14.86 11.41
CA ASN A 105 -10.13 -15.87 11.41
C ASN A 105 -10.21 -16.70 10.12
N LYS A 106 -9.45 -16.36 9.08
CA LYS A 106 -9.36 -17.14 7.83
C LYS A 106 -8.25 -18.20 7.85
N LYS A 107 -7.42 -18.25 8.89
CA LYS A 107 -6.45 -19.33 9.13
C LYS A 107 -7.10 -20.44 9.94
#